data_AF-N1MLP7-F1
#
_entry.id   AF-N1MLP7-F1
#
_cell.length_a   1.000
_cell.length_b   1.000
_cell.length_c   1.000
_cell.angle_alpha   90.00
_cell.angle_beta   90.00
_cell.angle_gamma   90.00
#
_symmetry.space_group_name_H-M   'P 1'
#
loop_
_entity.id
_entity.type
_entity.pdbx_description
1 polymer ?
#
loop_
_entity_poly.entity_id
_entity_poly.type
_entity_poly.pdbx_seq_one_letter_code
_entity_poly.pdbx_strand_id
1 'polypeptide(L)'
;MAHPIPDDDIDDNSEQNEAGTQAQDVADSARARSTDLSEESEHGGHSNPAQIIPDDVPDLVDTMHAMNRSGRIDMDAYVGEPSMDDEDGAERAED
;
A
#
# COMPACT_ATOMS: atom_id res chain seq x y z
N MET A 1 -25.05 21.78 38.49
CA MET A 1 -26.14 21.01 37.84
C MET A 1 -25.87 21.07 36.35
N ALA A 2 -25.50 19.94 35.74
CA ALA A 2 -25.23 19.89 34.30
C ALA A 2 -26.54 20.12 33.55
N HIS A 3 -26.55 21.06 32.61
CA HIS A 3 -27.70 21.34 31.77
C HIS A 3 -27.85 20.16 30.80
N PRO A 4 -29.00 19.46 30.75
CA PRO A 4 -29.22 18.43 29.73
C PRO A 4 -29.26 19.12 28.37
N ILE A 5 -28.47 18.61 27.42
CA ILE A 5 -28.54 19.06 26.03
C ILE A 5 -29.91 18.61 25.49
N PRO A 6 -30.69 19.47 24.81
CA PRO A 6 -32.00 19.10 24.29
C PRO A 6 -31.86 17.94 23.29
N ASP A 7 -32.74 16.94 23.38
CA ASP A 7 -32.85 15.79 22.46
C ASP A 7 -33.46 16.18 21.08
N ASP A 8 -33.46 17.46 20.70
CA ASP A 8 -33.94 17.93 19.40
C ASP A 8 -32.74 18.19 18.48
N ASP A 9 -32.65 17.40 17.41
CA ASP A 9 -31.79 17.56 16.25
C ASP A 9 -30.29 17.28 16.44
N ILE A 10 -29.93 16.08 16.93
CA ILE A 10 -28.84 15.40 16.20
C ILE A 10 -29.50 14.97 14.90
N ASP A 11 -29.43 15.82 13.88
CA ASP A 11 -29.74 15.45 12.50
C ASP A 11 -28.93 14.19 12.23
N ASP A 12 -29.62 13.04 12.29
CA ASP A 12 -29.03 11.72 12.11
C ASP A 12 -28.73 11.61 10.61
N ASN A 13 -27.63 12.26 10.22
CA ASN A 13 -27.28 12.41 8.83
C ASN A 13 -26.88 11.02 8.35
N SER A 14 -27.77 10.40 7.57
CA SER A 14 -27.54 9.06 7.05
C SER A 14 -26.25 8.99 6.23
N GLU A 15 -25.78 10.11 5.64
CA GLU A 15 -24.50 10.19 4.95
C GLU A 15 -23.29 10.18 5.92
N GLN A 16 -23.46 10.68 7.16
CA GLN A 16 -22.41 10.61 8.20
C GLN A 16 -22.36 9.25 8.90
N ASN A 17 -23.50 8.55 8.97
CA ASN A 17 -23.60 7.20 9.52
C ASN A 17 -23.40 6.10 8.46
N GLU A 18 -23.05 6.47 7.23
CA GLU A 18 -22.87 5.52 6.14
C GLU A 18 -21.67 4.60 6.42
N ALA A 19 -21.95 3.30 6.58
CA ALA A 19 -20.96 2.27 6.83
C ALA A 19 -20.31 1.79 5.53
N GLY A 20 -19.01 1.45 5.59
CA GLY A 20 -18.28 0.87 4.46
C GLY A 20 -17.59 1.89 3.56
N THR A 21 -17.89 3.18 3.70
CA THR A 21 -17.26 4.28 2.95
C THR A 21 -16.32 5.13 3.80
N GLN A 22 -16.41 5.00 5.13
CA GLN A 22 -15.55 5.73 6.05
C GLN A 22 -14.10 5.23 5.97
N ALA A 23 -13.15 6.09 6.29
CA ALA A 23 -11.73 5.78 6.15
C ALA A 23 -11.30 4.52 6.92
N GLN A 24 -11.84 4.31 8.13
CA GLN A 24 -11.59 3.12 8.93
C GLN A 24 -12.13 1.84 8.28
N ASP A 25 -13.34 1.90 7.70
CA ASP A 25 -13.97 0.74 7.06
C ASP A 25 -13.22 0.35 5.78
N VAL A 26 -12.78 1.35 5.01
CA VAL A 26 -11.95 1.16 3.82
C VAL A 26 -10.59 0.56 4.20
N ALA A 27 -9.95 1.07 5.25
CA ALA A 27 -8.66 0.56 5.73
C ALA A 27 -8.76 -0.89 6.24
N ASP A 28 -9.81 -1.22 6.99
CA ASP A 28 -10.04 -2.57 7.48
C ASP A 28 -10.39 -3.53 6.34
N SER A 29 -11.20 -3.09 5.37
CA SER A 29 -11.47 -3.85 4.14
C SER A 29 -10.20 -4.11 3.32
N ALA A 30 -9.32 -3.13 3.19
CA ALA A 30 -8.04 -3.26 2.49
C ALA A 30 -7.09 -4.23 3.22
N ARG A 31 -7.04 -4.19 4.56
CA ARG A 31 -6.28 -5.17 5.35
C ARG A 31 -6.84 -6.59 5.24
N ALA A 32 -8.16 -6.74 5.20
CA ALA A 32 -8.83 -8.03 5.06
C ALA A 32 -8.75 -8.58 3.63
N ARG A 33 -8.46 -7.74 2.64
CA ARG A 33 -8.11 -8.18 1.29
C ARG A 33 -6.73 -8.85 1.35
N SER A 34 -6.73 -10.18 1.39
CA SER A 34 -5.55 -10.97 1.09
C SER A 34 -5.12 -10.64 -0.34
N THR A 35 -4.18 -9.69 -0.47
CA THR A 35 -3.42 -9.50 -1.70
C THR A 35 -2.16 -10.31 -1.50
N ASP A 36 -2.01 -11.37 -2.29
CA ASP A 36 -0.74 -12.07 -2.31
C ASP A 36 0.30 -11.14 -2.94
N LEU A 37 1.16 -10.57 -2.11
CA LEU A 37 2.20 -9.63 -2.55
C LEU A 37 3.27 -10.29 -3.43
N SER A 38 3.23 -11.62 -3.58
CA SER A 38 4.10 -12.38 -4.49
C SER A 38 3.49 -12.56 -5.89
N GLU A 39 2.22 -12.20 -6.08
CA GLU A 39 1.59 -12.22 -7.39
C GLU A 39 2.08 -11.06 -8.26
N GLU A 40 2.12 -11.28 -9.57
CA GLU A 40 2.42 -10.22 -10.53
C GLU A 40 1.33 -9.14 -10.49
N SER A 41 1.75 -7.88 -10.66
CA SER A 41 0.83 -6.74 -10.77
C SER A 41 -0.19 -7.01 -11.88
N GLU A 42 -1.48 -6.83 -11.60
CA GLU A 42 -2.54 -6.99 -12.60
C GLU A 42 -2.44 -5.86 -13.64
N HIS A 43 -2.01 -6.17 -14.86
CA HIS A 43 -1.99 -5.21 -15.95
C HIS A 43 -3.37 -5.12 -16.61
N GLY A 44 -4.00 -3.96 -16.49
CA GLY A 44 -5.20 -3.61 -17.25
C GLY A 44 -6.49 -4.28 -16.73
N GLY A 45 -7.53 -3.47 -16.60
CA GLY A 45 -8.90 -3.97 -16.43
C GLY A 45 -9.54 -4.34 -17.76
N HIS A 46 -10.79 -4.82 -17.73
CA HIS A 46 -11.64 -4.99 -18.91
C HIS A 46 -11.52 -3.81 -19.90
N SER A 47 -11.40 -4.12 -21.21
CA SER A 47 -11.15 -3.14 -22.27
C SER A 47 -12.04 -1.91 -22.13
N ASN A 48 -11.43 -0.79 -21.75
CA ASN A 48 -12.13 0.47 -21.55
C ASN A 48 -12.00 1.29 -22.85
N PRO A 49 -13.11 1.57 -23.57
CA PRO A 49 -13.06 2.35 -24.80
C PRO A 49 -12.62 3.81 -24.60
N ALA A 50 -12.59 4.30 -23.36
CA ALA A 50 -12.07 5.61 -22.97
C ALA A 50 -10.62 5.54 -22.43
N GLN A 51 -9.95 4.40 -22.54
CA GLN A 51 -8.60 4.22 -22.02
C GLN A 51 -7.60 5.10 -22.78
N ILE A 52 -6.87 5.93 -22.02
CA ILE A 52 -5.85 6.84 -22.55
C ILE A 52 -4.48 6.13 -22.63
N ILE A 53 -4.19 5.25 -21.66
CA ILE A 53 -2.94 4.51 -21.56
C ILE A 53 -3.22 3.07 -22.00
N PRO A 54 -2.68 2.63 -23.14
CA PRO A 54 -2.82 1.25 -23.62
C PRO A 54 -2.38 0.21 -22.57
N ASP A 55 -2.98 -0.97 -22.63
CA ASP A 55 -2.68 -2.09 -21.71
C ASP A 55 -1.24 -2.62 -21.84
N ASP A 56 -0.54 -2.30 -22.93
CA ASP A 56 0.85 -2.71 -23.18
C ASP A 56 1.90 -1.69 -22.70
N VAL A 57 1.47 -0.61 -22.03
CA VAL A 57 2.39 0.35 -21.41
C VAL A 57 2.90 -0.24 -20.09
N PRO A 58 4.23 -0.40 -19.92
CA PRO A 58 4.78 -0.92 -18.67
C PRO A 58 4.51 0.06 -17.52
N ASP A 59 4.10 -0.47 -16.37
CA ASP A 59 3.90 0.30 -15.16
C ASP A 59 5.23 0.55 -14.40
N LEU A 60 5.13 1.16 -13.21
CA LEU A 60 6.29 1.44 -12.39
C LEU A 60 7.00 0.15 -11.93
N VAL A 61 6.24 -0.87 -11.57
CA VAL A 61 6.75 -2.16 -11.08
C VAL A 61 7.40 -2.93 -12.24
N ASP A 62 6.82 -2.93 -13.43
CA ASP A 62 7.43 -3.48 -14.64
C ASP A 62 8.77 -2.85 -14.95
N THR A 63 8.82 -1.53 -14.85
CA THR A 63 10.04 -0.76 -15.10
C THR A 63 11.10 -1.13 -14.06
N MET A 64 10.73 -1.28 -12.79
CA MET A 64 11.63 -1.75 -11.73
C MET A 64 12.16 -3.16 -11.99
N HIS A 65 11.29 -4.11 -12.36
CA HIS A 65 11.71 -5.46 -12.72
C HIS A 65 12.59 -5.48 -13.97
N ALA A 66 12.32 -4.64 -14.97
CA ALA A 66 13.15 -4.48 -16.16
C ALA A 66 14.53 -3.91 -15.81
N MET A 67 14.61 -2.93 -14.91
CA MET A 67 15.88 -2.37 -14.43
C MET A 67 16.69 -3.40 -13.64
N ASN A 68 16.04 -4.19 -12.77
CA ASN A 68 16.68 -5.28 -12.04
C ASN A 68 17.22 -6.36 -12.99
N ARG A 69 16.39 -6.85 -13.92
CA ARG A 69 16.77 -7.88 -14.92
C ARG A 69 17.88 -7.40 -15.86
N SER A 70 17.90 -6.11 -16.20
CA SER A 70 18.92 -5.54 -17.09
C SER A 70 20.21 -5.15 -16.37
N GLY A 71 20.27 -5.31 -15.03
CA GLY A 71 21.43 -4.86 -14.23
C GLY A 71 21.65 -3.35 -14.29
N ARG A 72 20.61 -2.56 -14.62
CA ARG A 72 20.67 -1.09 -14.64
C ARG A 72 20.59 -0.48 -13.25
N ILE A 73 20.12 -1.25 -12.27
CA ILE A 73 20.27 -0.89 -10.87
C ILE A 73 21.71 -1.22 -10.50
N ASP A 74 22.58 -0.22 -10.59
CA ASP A 74 23.96 -0.30 -10.13
C ASP A 74 23.96 -0.35 -8.60
N MET A 75 24.02 -1.57 -8.07
CA MET A 75 24.25 -1.81 -6.64
C MET A 75 25.75 -1.81 -6.30
N ASP A 76 26.63 -1.76 -7.31
CA ASP A 76 28.08 -1.72 -7.12
C ASP A 76 28.53 -0.39 -6.50
N ALA A 77 27.75 0.68 -6.68
CA ALA A 77 27.95 1.96 -5.99
C ALA A 77 27.96 1.84 -4.45
N TYR A 78 27.25 0.85 -3.89
CA TYR A 78 27.19 0.58 -2.45
C TYR A 78 28.09 -0.59 -2.02
N VAL A 79 28.82 -1.21 -2.95
CA VAL A 79 29.73 -2.32 -2.64
C VAL A 79 30.91 -1.80 -1.81
N GLY A 80 30.97 -2.27 -0.55
CA GLY A 80 32.00 -1.89 0.40
C GLY A 80 31.58 -0.81 1.40
N GLU A 81 30.36 -0.27 1.30
CA GLU A 81 29.79 0.53 2.37
C GLU A 81 29.48 -0.34 3.60
N PRO A 82 29.63 0.19 4.83
CA PRO A 82 29.24 -0.54 6.03
C PRO A 82 27.73 -0.81 6.01
N SER A 83 27.35 -2.09 6.16
CA SER A 83 25.95 -2.44 6.45
C SER A 83 25.57 -1.85 7.79
N MET A 84 24.57 -0.98 7.82
CA MET A 84 23.99 -0.42 9.05
C MET A 84 22.75 -1.23 9.47
N ASP A 85 22.77 -2.53 9.24
CA ASP A 85 21.75 -3.43 9.75
C ASP A 85 21.93 -3.58 11.27
N ASP A 86 20.94 -3.12 12.03
CA ASP A 86 20.92 -3.21 13.50
C ASP A 86 20.50 -4.60 14.00
N GLU A 87 20.01 -5.48 13.12
CA GLU A 87 19.71 -6.88 13.43
C GLU A 87 20.97 -7.78 13.42
N ASP A 88 22.05 -7.39 12.73
CA ASP A 88 23.34 -8.09 12.69
C ASP A 88 24.17 -7.95 13.99
N GLY A 89 23.61 -7.27 15.00
CA GLY A 89 24.24 -6.96 16.29
C GLY A 89 23.83 -7.84 17.48
N ALA A 90 23.05 -8.91 17.27
CA ALA A 90 22.53 -9.73 18.37
C ALA A 90 23.39 -10.99 18.67
N GLU A 91 24.37 -10.80 19.56
CA GLU A 91 24.77 -11.75 20.62
C GLU A 91 25.14 -13.20 20.20
N ARG A 92 26.39 -13.40 19.76
CA ARG A 92 27.10 -14.67 20.01
C ARG A 92 28.11 -14.47 21.13
N ALA A 93 27.62 -14.40 22.36
CA ALA A 93 28.45 -14.59 23.54
C ALA A 93 28.76 -16.09 23.64
N GLU A 94 29.99 -16.46 23.28
CA GLU A 94 30.56 -17.78 23.57
C GLU A 94 30.86 -17.89 25.08
N ASP A 95 30.40 -18.99 25.69
CA ASP A 95 31.02 -19.62 26.87
C ASP A 95 31.26 -21.10 26.53
#